data_AF-B7RSV5-F1
#
_entry.id   AF-B7RSV5-F1
#
_cell.length_a   1.000
_cell.length_b   1.000
_cell.length_c   1.000
_cell.angle_alpha   90.00
_cell.angle_beta   90.00
_cell.angle_gamma   90.00
#
_symmetry.space_group_name_H-M   'P 1'
#
loop_
_entity.id
_entity.type
_entity.pdbx_description
1 polymer ?
#
loop_
_entity_poly.entity_id
_entity_poly.type
_entity_poly.pdbx_seq_one_letter_code
_entity_poly.pdbx_strand_id
1 'polypeptide(L)'
;MSEFQMTHVALVGARMDSFAPLGFRNRSDLTMSRALPPAGPQPCQQQDRPALQAQLALELPIWVHNCICDRQFPARERLSMHLRKFEGELRDNRNNEVIATVLNCGFRNRQMNPLELPDSMPLRQRCNMLMHLGPWQEAYRELERQFTAILASEVNQLDLWLASSRTEIDRDVAI
;
A
#
# COMPACT_ATOMS: atom_id res chain seq x y z
N MET A 1 9.17 -13.26 11.56
CA MET A 1 8.80 -11.89 11.11
C MET A 1 7.64 -12.02 10.15
N SER A 2 6.60 -11.20 10.27
CA SER A 2 5.47 -11.27 9.33
C SER A 2 5.98 -10.98 7.91
N GLU A 3 5.46 -11.70 6.91
CA GLU A 3 5.72 -11.41 5.50
C GLU A 3 5.42 -9.91 5.25
N PHE A 4 6.32 -9.19 4.57
CA PHE A 4 6.13 -7.79 4.16
C PHE A 4 6.03 -6.72 5.27
N GLN A 5 6.68 -6.93 6.42
CA GLN A 5 6.64 -5.99 7.54
C GLN A 5 7.11 -4.56 7.15
N MET A 6 8.22 -4.40 6.43
CA MET A 6 8.73 -3.06 6.08
C MET A 6 7.83 -2.37 5.05
N THR A 7 7.31 -3.14 4.10
CA THR A 7 6.34 -2.67 3.11
C THR A 7 5.07 -2.18 3.80
N HIS A 8 4.53 -2.95 4.74
CA HIS A 8 3.36 -2.54 5.51
C HIS A 8 3.66 -1.31 6.38
N VAL A 9 4.85 -1.21 6.98
CA VAL A 9 5.24 0.01 7.72
C VAL A 9 5.27 1.22 6.77
N ALA A 10 5.93 1.08 5.63
CA ALA A 10 6.22 2.19 4.72
C ALA A 10 5.01 2.66 3.91
N LEU A 11 4.14 1.75 3.49
CA LEU A 11 2.99 2.08 2.65
C LEU A 11 1.68 2.19 3.42
N VAL A 12 1.53 1.53 4.57
CA VAL A 12 0.31 1.62 5.38
C VAL A 12 0.53 2.56 6.56
N GLY A 13 1.56 2.28 7.38
CA GLY A 13 1.80 3.07 8.60
C GLY A 13 2.15 4.52 8.33
N ALA A 14 2.92 4.79 7.29
CA ALA A 14 3.31 6.14 6.92
C ALA A 14 2.25 6.86 6.06
N ARG A 15 1.15 6.18 5.73
CA ARG A 15 0.08 6.70 4.86
C ARG A 15 -1.32 6.38 5.42
N MET A 16 -1.48 6.51 6.74
CA MET A 16 -2.76 6.22 7.39
C MET A 16 -3.90 7.13 6.89
N ASP A 17 -3.60 8.25 6.24
CA ASP A 17 -4.63 9.15 5.67
C ASP A 17 -5.42 8.46 4.55
N SER A 18 -4.80 7.52 3.82
CA SER A 18 -5.51 6.69 2.83
C SER A 18 -6.59 5.81 3.47
N PHE A 19 -6.49 5.51 4.77
CA PHE A 19 -7.42 4.65 5.50
C PHE A 19 -8.40 5.42 6.38
N ALA A 20 -8.15 6.72 6.63
CA ALA A 20 -9.02 7.56 7.43
C ALA A 20 -10.47 7.65 6.91
N PRO A 21 -10.73 7.74 5.58
CA PRO A 21 -12.09 7.68 5.04
C PRO A 21 -12.81 6.36 5.32
N LEU A 22 -12.06 5.28 5.57
CA LEU A 22 -12.59 3.96 5.88
C LEU A 22 -12.80 3.74 7.39
N GLY A 23 -12.51 4.76 8.20
CA GLY A 23 -12.71 4.73 9.65
C GLY A 23 -11.49 4.29 10.47
N PHE A 24 -10.36 3.95 9.84
CA PHE A 24 -9.14 3.54 10.55
C PHE A 24 -8.26 4.74 10.89
N ARG A 25 -7.77 4.82 12.13
CA ARG A 25 -6.95 5.95 12.61
C ARG A 25 -5.50 5.57 12.80
N ASN A 26 -5.23 4.30 13.08
CA ASN A 26 -3.88 3.79 13.24
C ASN A 26 -3.77 2.35 12.74
N ARG A 27 -2.53 1.84 12.60
CA ARG A 27 -2.29 0.48 12.10
C ARG A 27 -2.87 -0.63 12.97
N SER A 28 -3.04 -0.42 14.27
CA SER A 28 -3.59 -1.43 15.15
C SER A 28 -5.06 -1.71 14.82
N ASP A 29 -5.79 -0.67 14.37
CA ASP A 29 -7.18 -0.78 13.92
C ASP A 29 -7.33 -1.68 12.66
N LEU A 30 -6.26 -1.79 11.87
CA LEU A 30 -6.20 -2.62 10.67
C LEU A 30 -5.87 -4.09 10.96
N THR A 31 -5.59 -4.44 12.22
CA THR A 31 -5.26 -5.82 12.58
C THR A 31 -6.49 -6.71 12.39
N MET A 32 -6.35 -7.76 11.56
CA MET A 32 -7.45 -8.67 11.20
C MET A 32 -8.65 -7.99 10.50
N SER A 33 -8.42 -6.83 9.90
CA SER A 33 -9.46 -6.09 9.19
C SER A 33 -9.12 -5.99 7.71
N ARG A 34 -10.10 -6.17 6.82
CA ARG A 34 -10.00 -5.73 5.42
C ARG A 34 -10.28 -4.24 5.37
N ALA A 35 -9.47 -3.52 4.61
CA ALA A 35 -9.73 -2.13 4.27
C ALA A 35 -10.45 -2.09 2.92
N LEU A 36 -11.79 -1.99 2.93
CA LEU A 36 -12.56 -1.97 1.68
C LEU A 36 -12.53 -0.55 1.10
N PRO A 37 -11.99 -0.33 -0.10
CA PRO A 37 -12.00 0.99 -0.71
C PRO A 37 -13.44 1.46 -0.94
N PRO A 38 -13.67 2.78 -1.01
CA PRO A 38 -15.00 3.32 -1.22
C PRO A 38 -15.61 2.72 -2.48
N ALA A 39 -16.89 2.33 -2.41
CA ALA A 39 -17.59 1.81 -3.58
C ALA A 39 -17.54 2.85 -4.71
N GLY A 40 -16.92 2.48 -5.83
CA GLY A 40 -16.92 3.29 -7.02
C GLY A 40 -18.32 3.40 -7.64
N PRO A 41 -18.54 4.36 -8.54
CA PRO A 41 -19.83 4.53 -9.23
C PRO A 41 -20.16 3.34 -10.14
N GLN A 42 -19.16 2.55 -10.54
CA GLN A 42 -19.29 1.40 -11.43
C GLN A 42 -18.37 0.25 -10.95
N PRO A 43 -18.73 -1.01 -11.23
CA PRO A 43 -17.85 -2.16 -11.03
C PRO A 43 -16.53 -2.01 -11.80
N CYS A 44 -15.43 -2.60 -11.29
CA CYS A 44 -14.11 -2.49 -11.90
C CYS A 44 -14.09 -3.00 -13.34
N GLN A 45 -14.85 -4.07 -13.63
CA GLN A 45 -14.97 -4.63 -14.99
C GLN A 45 -15.58 -3.67 -16.03
N GLN A 46 -16.30 -2.63 -15.60
CA GLN A 46 -16.97 -1.67 -16.49
C GLN A 46 -16.16 -0.38 -16.71
N GLN A 47 -15.08 -0.18 -15.95
CA GLN A 47 -14.24 1.01 -16.06
C GLN A 47 -13.24 0.87 -17.21
N ASP A 48 -12.90 2.01 -17.84
CA ASP A 48 -11.78 2.08 -18.77
C ASP A 48 -10.47 1.71 -18.07
N ARG A 49 -9.63 0.90 -18.72
CA ARG A 49 -8.45 0.30 -18.07
C ARG A 49 -7.43 1.32 -17.56
N PRO A 50 -7.05 2.36 -18.33
CA PRO A 50 -6.29 3.49 -17.83
C PRO A 50 -6.90 4.17 -16.60
N ALA A 51 -8.21 4.45 -16.61
CA ALA A 51 -8.89 5.09 -15.48
C ALA A 51 -8.88 4.21 -14.23
N LEU A 52 -9.11 2.90 -14.40
CA LEU A 52 -9.03 1.92 -13.32
C LEU A 52 -7.61 1.85 -12.75
N GLN A 53 -6.57 1.76 -13.58
CA GLN A 53 -5.19 1.73 -13.08
C GLN A 53 -4.82 2.99 -12.30
N ALA A 54 -5.26 4.17 -12.74
CA ALA A 54 -5.06 5.41 -12.01
C ALA A 54 -5.76 5.39 -10.64
N GLN A 55 -7.00 4.89 -10.58
CA GLN A 55 -7.72 4.72 -9.31
C GLN A 55 -7.00 3.73 -8.38
N LEU A 56 -6.61 2.58 -8.90
CA LEU A 56 -5.87 1.56 -8.14
C LEU A 56 -4.53 2.11 -7.61
N ALA A 57 -3.86 2.98 -8.36
CA ALA A 57 -2.61 3.63 -7.94
C ALA A 57 -2.84 4.61 -6.78
N LEU A 58 -3.90 5.42 -6.84
CA LEU A 58 -4.27 6.33 -5.74
C LEU A 58 -4.56 5.58 -4.45
N GLU A 59 -5.19 4.41 -4.56
CA GLU A 59 -5.57 3.56 -3.45
C GLU A 59 -4.53 2.46 -3.12
N LEU A 60 -3.33 2.53 -3.71
CA LEU A 60 -2.32 1.47 -3.59
C LEU A 60 -2.06 1.01 -2.14
N PRO A 61 -1.95 1.91 -1.13
CA PRO A 61 -1.83 1.49 0.27
C PRO A 61 -2.89 0.51 0.73
N ILE A 62 -4.15 0.74 0.36
CA ILE A 62 -5.31 -0.08 0.74
C ILE A 62 -5.17 -1.46 0.11
N TRP A 63 -4.87 -1.51 -1.19
CA TRP A 63 -4.71 -2.77 -1.92
C TRP A 63 -3.52 -3.60 -1.41
N VAL A 64 -2.39 -2.94 -1.12
CA VAL A 64 -1.23 -3.59 -0.51
C VAL A 64 -1.55 -4.16 0.86
N HIS A 65 -2.26 -3.40 1.71
CA HIS A 65 -2.69 -3.87 3.02
C HIS A 65 -3.53 -5.16 2.92
N ASN A 66 -4.56 -5.15 2.07
CA ASN A 66 -5.43 -6.31 1.89
C ASN A 66 -4.67 -7.51 1.32
N CYS A 67 -3.78 -7.31 0.34
CA CYS A 67 -2.96 -8.39 -0.22
C CYS A 67 -2.06 -9.05 0.84
N ILE A 68 -1.52 -8.26 1.77
CA ILE A 68 -0.68 -8.76 2.86
C ILE A 68 -1.52 -9.54 3.88
N CYS A 69 -2.69 -9.00 4.27
CA CYS A 69 -3.46 -9.50 5.41
C CYS A 69 -4.47 -10.60 5.04
N ASP A 70 -5.01 -10.58 3.83
CA ASP A 70 -6.01 -11.54 3.37
C ASP A 70 -5.39 -12.57 2.42
N ARG A 71 -5.40 -13.84 2.83
CA ARG A 71 -4.87 -14.95 2.03
C ARG A 71 -5.71 -15.23 0.78
N GLN A 72 -7.00 -14.86 0.81
CA GLN A 72 -7.93 -15.06 -0.28
C GLN A 72 -7.93 -13.87 -1.26
N PHE A 73 -7.03 -12.90 -1.07
CA PHE A 73 -6.96 -11.73 -1.94
C PHE A 73 -6.65 -12.12 -3.41
N PRO A 74 -7.32 -11.50 -4.40
CA PRO A 74 -7.14 -11.83 -5.82
C PRO A 74 -5.68 -11.74 -6.27
N ALA A 75 -5.23 -12.76 -7.02
CA ALA A 75 -3.87 -12.87 -7.56
C ALA A 75 -2.73 -12.64 -6.54
N ARG A 76 -2.97 -12.92 -5.25
CA ARG A 76 -2.01 -12.70 -4.15
C ARG A 76 -0.63 -13.27 -4.45
N GLU A 77 -0.53 -14.47 -5.03
CA GLU A 77 0.78 -15.08 -5.33
C GLU A 77 1.61 -14.25 -6.30
N ARG A 78 0.97 -13.72 -7.36
CA ARG A 78 1.62 -12.86 -8.35
C ARG A 78 2.00 -11.51 -7.74
N LEU A 79 1.10 -10.91 -6.97
CA LEU A 79 1.33 -9.64 -6.30
C LEU A 79 2.45 -9.75 -5.24
N SER A 80 2.50 -10.87 -4.52
CA SER A 80 3.49 -11.14 -3.47
C SER A 80 4.92 -11.10 -4.00
N MET A 81 5.17 -11.48 -5.26
CA MET A 81 6.50 -11.37 -5.87
C MET A 81 6.97 -9.92 -5.94
N HIS A 82 6.09 -8.99 -6.30
CA HIS A 82 6.41 -7.57 -6.38
C HIS A 82 6.55 -6.94 -4.99
N LEU A 83 5.74 -7.38 -4.02
CA LEU A 83 5.92 -6.99 -2.62
C LEU A 83 7.25 -7.48 -2.06
N ARG A 84 7.72 -8.70 -2.42
CA ARG A 84 9.04 -9.21 -1.98
C ARG A 84 10.17 -8.39 -2.56
N LYS A 85 10.07 -8.00 -3.83
CA LYS A 85 11.05 -7.12 -4.47
C LYS A 85 11.11 -5.77 -3.75
N PHE A 86 9.96 -5.11 -3.55
CA PHE A 86 9.91 -3.82 -2.86
C PHE A 86 10.42 -3.91 -1.42
N GLU A 87 10.03 -4.94 -0.67
CA GLU A 87 10.56 -5.24 0.67
C GLU A 87 12.10 -5.39 0.65
N GLY A 88 12.65 -6.05 -0.36
CA GLY A 88 14.10 -6.16 -0.58
C GLY A 88 14.76 -4.80 -0.78
N GLU A 89 14.21 -3.96 -1.66
CA GLU A 89 14.72 -2.59 -1.88
C GLU A 89 14.73 -1.76 -0.60
N LEU A 90 13.68 -1.86 0.23
CA LEU A 90 13.62 -1.18 1.53
C LEU A 90 14.69 -1.68 2.51
N ARG A 91 15.02 -2.98 2.49
CA ARG A 91 16.06 -3.57 3.34
C ARG A 91 17.45 -3.14 2.89
N ASP A 92 17.72 -3.25 1.60
CA ASP A 92 19.03 -2.96 1.01
C ASP A 92 19.37 -1.47 1.13
N ASN A 93 18.35 -0.61 1.04
CA ASN A 93 18.49 0.84 1.16
C ASN A 93 18.03 1.38 2.52
N ARG A 94 18.04 0.59 3.60
CA ARG A 94 17.55 1.02 4.93
C ARG A 94 18.24 2.27 5.49
N ASN A 95 19.47 2.53 5.05
CA ASN A 95 20.28 3.68 5.48
C ASN A 95 20.05 4.93 4.59
N ASN A 96 19.28 4.80 3.50
CA ASN A 96 18.86 5.95 2.70
C ASN A 96 17.93 6.83 3.56
N GLU A 97 18.18 8.15 3.56
CA GLU A 97 17.47 9.12 4.40
C GLU A 97 15.94 9.06 4.22
N VAL A 98 15.47 8.95 2.97
CA VAL A 98 14.04 8.91 2.67
C VAL A 98 13.41 7.64 3.21
N ILE A 99 14.03 6.49 2.94
CA ILE A 99 13.53 5.19 3.39
C ILE A 99 13.53 5.12 4.92
N ALA A 100 14.62 5.54 5.57
CA ALA A 100 14.72 5.57 7.02
C ALA A 100 13.63 6.47 7.64
N THR A 101 13.40 7.65 7.05
CA THR A 101 12.36 8.59 7.51
C THR A 101 10.96 8.00 7.35
N VAL A 102 10.64 7.45 6.18
CA VAL A 102 9.34 6.83 5.91
C VAL A 102 9.09 5.66 6.87
N LEU A 103 10.07 4.79 7.08
CA LEU A 103 9.94 3.67 8.01
C LEU A 103 9.73 4.16 9.45
N ASN A 104 10.50 5.14 9.92
CA ASN A 104 10.36 5.71 11.25
C ASN A 104 8.96 6.33 11.45
N CYS A 105 8.50 7.13 10.50
CA CYS A 105 7.14 7.68 10.50
C CYS A 105 6.09 6.56 10.52
N GLY A 106 6.25 5.53 9.70
CA GLY A 106 5.31 4.41 9.63
C GLY A 106 5.27 3.52 10.88
N PHE A 107 6.40 3.38 11.59
CA PHE A 107 6.42 2.71 12.90
C PHE A 107 5.66 3.51 13.96
N ARG A 108 5.64 4.84 13.83
CA ARG A 108 4.97 5.77 14.75
C ARG A 108 3.57 6.16 14.30
N ASN A 109 3.04 5.57 13.23
CA ASN A 109 1.78 5.94 12.58
C ASN A 109 1.69 7.45 12.27
N ARG A 110 2.81 8.03 11.80
CA ARG A 110 2.88 9.43 11.36
C ARG A 110 2.89 9.49 9.85
N GLN A 111 2.19 10.48 9.29
CA GLN A 111 2.12 10.67 7.86
C GLN A 111 3.48 11.07 7.28
N MET A 112 3.86 10.40 6.19
CA MET A 112 5.02 10.73 5.41
C MET A 112 4.89 10.15 4.00
N ASN A 113 4.42 10.96 3.06
CA ASN A 113 4.55 10.66 1.63
C ASN A 113 5.81 11.36 1.09
N PRO A 114 6.88 10.63 0.75
CA PRO A 114 8.11 11.27 0.25
C PRO A 114 7.97 11.87 -1.16
N LEU A 115 6.89 11.53 -1.89
CA LEU A 115 6.55 12.14 -3.18
C LEU A 115 5.74 13.44 -3.02
N GLU A 116 5.19 13.69 -1.84
CA GLU A 116 4.36 14.85 -1.50
C GLU A 116 4.79 15.40 -0.14
N LEU A 117 6.00 15.97 -0.10
CA LEU A 117 6.58 16.48 1.14
C LEU A 117 5.73 17.64 1.70
N PRO A 118 5.41 17.65 3.01
CA PRO A 118 4.54 18.66 3.60
C PRO A 118 5.16 20.06 3.53
N ASP A 119 4.33 21.07 3.37
CA ASP A 119 4.77 22.47 3.27
C ASP A 119 5.41 22.99 4.57
N SER A 120 5.05 22.36 5.70
CA SER A 120 5.64 22.65 7.01
C SER A 120 7.06 22.10 7.18
N MET A 121 7.57 21.30 6.24
CA MET A 121 8.92 20.73 6.31
C MET A 121 9.99 21.81 6.16
N PRO A 122 10.96 21.93 7.10
CA PRO A 122 12.06 22.87 6.98
C PRO A 122 12.83 22.70 5.65
N LEU A 123 13.19 23.80 4.99
CA LEU A 123 13.82 23.79 3.67
C LEU A 123 15.04 22.87 3.58
N ARG A 124 15.93 22.92 4.59
CA ARG A 124 17.12 22.06 4.65
C ARG A 124 16.75 20.57 4.65
N GLN A 125 15.73 20.20 5.41
CA GLN A 125 15.23 18.82 5.45
C GLN A 125 14.60 18.44 4.12
N ARG A 126 13.80 19.33 3.51
CA ARG A 126 13.19 19.12 2.19
C ARG A 126 14.25 18.87 1.12
N CYS A 127 15.30 19.69 1.07
CA CYS A 127 16.42 19.49 0.15
C CYS A 127 17.12 18.14 0.39
N ASN A 128 17.35 17.76 1.66
CA ASN A 128 17.96 16.47 2.00
C ASN A 128 17.11 15.29 1.51
N MET A 129 15.79 15.36 1.71
CA MET A 129 14.84 14.35 1.23
C MET A 129 14.88 14.23 -0.30
N LEU A 130 14.84 15.34 -1.02
CA LEU A 130 14.86 15.35 -2.49
C LEU A 130 16.18 14.77 -3.04
N MET A 131 17.32 15.07 -2.42
CA MET A 131 18.62 14.52 -2.83
C MET A 131 18.70 12.98 -2.74
N HIS A 132 17.94 12.38 -1.82
CA HIS A 132 17.97 10.95 -1.55
C HIS A 132 16.72 10.20 -2.06
N LEU A 133 15.84 10.87 -2.81
CA LEU A 133 14.52 10.34 -3.20
C LEU A 133 14.59 9.18 -4.21
N GLY A 134 15.63 9.14 -5.06
CA GLY A 134 15.75 8.21 -6.20
C GLY A 134 15.41 6.76 -5.88
N PRO A 135 16.10 6.09 -4.92
CA PRO A 135 15.85 4.69 -4.60
C PRO A 135 14.40 4.41 -4.18
N TRP A 136 13.81 5.28 -3.35
CA TRP A 136 12.40 5.15 -2.98
C TRP A 136 11.49 5.29 -4.20
N GLN A 137 11.70 6.33 -5.01
CA GLN A 137 10.83 6.63 -6.15
C GLN A 137 10.85 5.54 -7.20
N GLU A 138 12.03 4.99 -7.50
CA GLU A 138 12.19 3.89 -8.46
C GLU A 138 11.49 2.62 -7.96
N ALA A 139 11.75 2.22 -6.72
CA ALA A 139 11.14 1.03 -6.11
C ALA A 139 9.61 1.18 -6.03
N TYR A 140 9.13 2.34 -5.61
CA TYR A 140 7.70 2.63 -5.49
C TYR A 140 7.00 2.64 -6.86
N ARG A 141 7.59 3.30 -7.88
CA ARG A 141 7.03 3.34 -9.23
C ARG A 141 6.96 1.95 -9.85
N GLU A 142 7.97 1.12 -9.64
CA GLU A 142 7.95 -0.26 -10.15
C GLU A 142 6.87 -1.09 -9.45
N LEU A 143 6.75 -0.97 -8.12
CA LEU A 143 5.68 -1.63 -7.37
C LEU A 143 4.31 -1.18 -7.89
N GLU A 144 4.05 0.13 -7.90
CA GLU A 144 2.77 0.72 -8.34
C GLU A 144 2.38 0.22 -9.73
N ARG A 145 3.30 0.31 -10.69
CA ARG A 145 3.07 -0.13 -12.07
C ARG A 145 2.68 -1.59 -12.16
N GLN A 146 3.45 -2.48 -11.52
CA GLN A 146 3.21 -3.92 -11.62
C GLN A 146 1.96 -4.34 -10.85
N PHE A 147 1.79 -3.80 -9.64
CA PHE A 147 0.69 -4.15 -8.76
C PHE A 147 -0.66 -3.74 -9.36
N THR A 148 -0.76 -2.51 -9.85
CA THR A 148 -2.00 -2.00 -10.48
C THR A 148 -2.27 -2.69 -11.82
N ALA A 149 -1.24 -3.01 -12.61
CA ALA A 149 -1.40 -3.75 -13.86
C ALA A 149 -1.96 -5.17 -13.63
N ILE A 150 -1.49 -5.87 -12.59
CA ILE A 150 -1.99 -7.19 -12.21
C ILE A 150 -3.44 -7.08 -11.72
N LEU A 151 -3.73 -6.16 -10.79
CA LEU A 151 -5.11 -5.96 -10.31
C LEU A 151 -6.08 -5.63 -11.45
N ALA A 152 -5.70 -4.74 -12.35
CA ALA A 152 -6.50 -4.39 -13.52
C ALA A 152 -6.62 -5.55 -14.55
N SER A 153 -5.80 -6.60 -14.45
CA SER A 153 -5.99 -7.82 -15.25
C SER A 153 -6.96 -8.82 -14.60
N GLU A 154 -7.26 -8.63 -13.32
CA GLU A 154 -8.06 -9.56 -12.48
C GLU A 154 -9.38 -8.93 -12.02
N VAL A 155 -9.92 -7.99 -12.79
CA VAL A 155 -11.10 -7.17 -12.42
C VAL A 155 -12.31 -7.99 -11.97
N ASN A 156 -12.55 -9.14 -12.61
CA ASN A 156 -13.67 -10.01 -12.23
C ASN A 156 -13.46 -10.63 -10.84
N GLN A 157 -12.24 -11.06 -10.53
CA GLN A 157 -11.92 -11.60 -9.20
C GLN A 157 -11.93 -10.49 -8.15
N LEU A 158 -11.51 -9.28 -8.53
CA LEU A 158 -11.55 -8.11 -7.67
C LEU A 158 -12.98 -7.70 -7.31
N ASP A 159 -13.88 -7.63 -8.29
CA ASP A 159 -15.30 -7.34 -8.08
C ASP A 159 -15.96 -8.41 -7.19
N LEU A 160 -15.65 -9.70 -7.42
CA LEU A 160 -16.12 -10.80 -6.57
C LEU A 160 -15.60 -10.70 -5.14
N TRP A 161 -14.31 -10.39 -4.97
CA TRP A 161 -13.72 -10.20 -3.66
C TRP A 161 -14.36 -9.01 -2.93
N LEU A 162 -14.56 -7.88 -3.61
CA LEU A 162 -15.24 -6.71 -3.05
C LEU A 162 -16.69 -7.04 -2.64
N ALA A 163 -17.44 -7.78 -3.46
CA ALA A 163 -18.84 -8.13 -3.20
C ALA A 163 -19.02 -9.15 -2.06
N SER A 164 -18.05 -10.03 -1.85
CA SER A 164 -18.09 -11.06 -0.81
C SER A 164 -17.37 -10.66 0.49
N SER A 165 -16.65 -9.54 0.49
CA SER A 165 -15.83 -9.14 1.63
C SER A 165 -16.65 -8.60 2.79
N ARG A 166 -16.42 -9.18 3.97
CA ARG A 166 -16.73 -8.55 5.25
C ARG A 166 -15.50 -7.78 5.73
N THR A 167 -15.71 -6.78 6.58
CA THR A 167 -14.62 -5.99 7.15
C THR A 167 -13.68 -6.82 8.03
N GLU A 168 -14.18 -7.90 8.64
CA GLU A 168 -13.39 -8.81 9.46
C GLU A 168 -12.74 -9.91 8.60
N ILE A 169 -11.47 -10.20 8.86
CA ILE A 169 -10.76 -11.33 8.25
C ILE A 169 -11.02 -12.56 9.11
N ASP A 170 -11.79 -13.51 8.57
CA ASP A 170 -12.05 -14.80 9.23
C ASP A 170 -10.74 -15.54 9.49
N ARG A 171 -10.59 -16.03 10.73
CA ARG A 171 -9.51 -16.96 11.06
C ARG A 171 -9.77 -18.26 10.34
N ASP A 172 -8.92 -18.60 9.36
CA ASP A 172 -8.54 -20.01 9.25
C ASP A 172 -7.79 -20.35 10.53
N VAL A 173 -8.51 -20.96 11.48
CA VAL A 173 -7.94 -21.58 12.67
C VAL A 173 -6.97 -22.64 12.15
N ALA A 174 -5.68 -22.30 12.13
CA ALA A 174 -4.64 -23.29 12.02
C ALA A 174 -4.73 -24.17 13.27
N ILE A 175 -5.23 -25.40 13.08
CA ILE A 175 -4.90 -26.55 13.94
C ILE A 175 -3.51 -27.02 13.52
#